data_AF-A0A4P6HCJ1-F1
#
_entry.id   AF-A0A4P6HCJ1-F1
#
_cell.length_a   1.000
_cell.length_b   1.000
_cell.length_c   1.000
_cell.angle_alpha   90.00
_cell.angle_beta   90.00
_cell.angle_gamma   90.00
#
_symmetry.space_group_name_H-M   'P 1'
#
loop_
_entity.id
_entity.type
_entity.pdbx_description
1 polymer ?
#
loop_
_entity_poly.entity_id
_entity_poly.type
_entity_poly.pdbx_seq_one_letter_code
_entity_poly.pdbx_strand_id
1 'polypeptide(L)' 'MAAVLIRIGLRYGAGYLIARGLLSDDAGNTLATDPDVQLAIGAALGAAAEGWYFIARKLGWAK' A
#
# COMPACT_ATOMS: atom_id res chain seq x y z
N MET A 1 12.52 3.58 13.30
CA MET A 1 11.71 2.42 13.75
C MET A 1 10.47 2.18 12.89
N ALA A 2 9.69 3.21 12.50
CA ALA A 2 8.47 3.04 11.70
C ALA A 2 8.66 2.19 10.42
N ALA A 3 9.72 2.43 9.64
CA ALA A 3 10.01 1.65 8.44
C ALA A 3 10.20 0.14 8.70
N VAL A 4 10.79 -0.22 9.85
CA VAL A 4 10.99 -1.62 10.25
C VAL A 4 9.66 -2.27 10.59
N LEU A 5 8.83 -1.58 11.38
CA LEU A 5 7.50 -2.07 11.76
C LEU A 5 6.60 -2.23 10.52
N ILE A 6 6.60 -1.25 9.61
CA ILE A 6 5.86 -1.31 8.35
C ILE A 6 6.32 -2.50 7.50
N ARG A 7 7.62 -2.70 7.35
CA ARG A 7 8.17 -3.85 6.60
C ARG A 7 7.71 -5.19 7.19
N ILE A 8 7.79 -5.33 8.50
CA ILE A 8 7.36 -6.56 9.20
C ILE A 8 5.85 -6.76 9.01
N GLY A 9 5.05 -5.72 9.23
CA GLY A 9 3.59 -5.77 9.05
C GLY A 9 3.18 -6.15 7.63
N LEU A 10 3.77 -5.52 6.62
CA LEU A 10 3.53 -5.86 5.21
C LEU A 10 3.91 -7.31 4.88
N ARG A 11 5.01 -7.83 5.45
CA ARG A 11 5.47 -9.19 5.22
C ARG A 11 4.47 -10.23 5.74
N TYR A 12 4.04 -10.07 6.99
CA TYR A 12 3.07 -10.98 7.60
C TYR A 12 1.66 -10.78 7.04
N GLY A 13 1.29 -9.54 6.72
CA GLY A 13 0.03 -9.22 6.06
C GLY A 13 -0.08 -9.86 4.68
N ALA A 14 0.97 -9.79 3.86
CA ALA A 14 1.01 -10.46 2.56
C ALA A 14 0.87 -11.99 2.72
N GLY A 15 1.61 -12.60 3.66
CA GLY A 15 1.49 -14.04 3.95
C GLY A 15 0.08 -14.44 4.40
N TYR A 16 -0.58 -13.62 5.22
CA TYR A 16 -1.96 -13.83 5.65
C TYR A 16 -2.96 -13.74 4.49
N LEU A 17 -2.81 -12.75 3.61
CA LEU A 17 -3.67 -12.57 2.45
C LEU A 17 -3.54 -13.73 1.44
N ILE A 18 -2.32 -14.27 1.26
CA ILE A 18 -2.07 -15.47 0.47
C ILE A 18 -2.75 -16.69 1.12
N ALA A 19 -2.56 -16.88 2.43
CA ALA A 19 -3.20 -18.00 3.15
C ALA A 19 -4.74 -17.96 3.12
N ARG A 20 -5.32 -16.76 2.98
CA ARG A 20 -6.77 -16.55 2.80
C ARG A 20 -7.26 -16.73 1.36
N GLY A 21 -6.35 -16.97 0.41
CA GLY A 21 -6.64 -17.08 -1.02
C GLY A 21 -7.02 -15.75 -1.70
N LEU A 22 -6.77 -14.62 -1.04
CA LEU A 22 -7.06 -13.28 -1.58
C LEU A 22 -5.92 -12.77 -2.48
N LEU A 23 -4.70 -13.28 -2.28
CA LEU A 23 -3.55 -13.03 -3.14
C LEU A 23 -3.01 -14.36 -3.67
N SER A 24 -2.73 -14.39 -4.96
CA SER A 24 -1.99 -15.47 -5.61
C SER A 24 -0.52 -15.41 -5.20
N ASP A 25 0.14 -16.57 -5.13
CA ASP A 25 1.57 -16.69 -4.89
C ASP A 25 2.40 -15.91 -5.94
N ASP A 26 1.87 -15.80 -7.15
CA ASP A 26 2.48 -15.06 -8.28
C ASP A 26 2.07 -13.57 -8.32
N ALA A 27 1.17 -13.13 -7.43
CA ALA A 27 0.71 -11.74 -7.41
C ALA A 27 1.88 -10.76 -7.21
N GLY A 28 2.90 -11.14 -6.43
CA GLY A 28 4.10 -10.34 -6.26
C GLY A 28 4.88 -10.11 -7.57
N ASN A 29 4.90 -11.10 -8.45
CA ASN A 29 5.51 -10.98 -9.77
C ASN A 29 4.66 -10.08 -10.68
N THR A 30 3.34 -10.31 -10.75
CA THR A 30 2.43 -9.45 -11.54
C THR A 30 2.53 -7.98 -11.11
N LEU A 31 2.56 -7.69 -9.81
CA LEU A 31 2.74 -6.34 -9.29
C LEU A 31 4.11 -5.73 -9.68
N ALA A 32 5.14 -6.55 -9.86
CA ALA A 32 6.49 -6.09 -10.18
C ALA A 32 6.77 -5.99 -11.69
N THR A 33 6.01 -6.71 -12.53
CA THR A 33 6.28 -6.79 -13.97
C THR A 33 5.25 -6.08 -14.83
N ASP A 34 4.03 -5.85 -14.32
CA ASP A 34 2.96 -5.19 -15.08
C ASP A 34 2.97 -3.66 -14.85
N PRO A 35 3.30 -2.85 -15.89
CA PRO A 35 3.36 -1.40 -15.76
C PRO A 35 2.02 -0.74 -15.43
N ASP A 36 0.91 -1.29 -15.92
CA ASP A 36 -0.42 -0.72 -15.71
C ASP A 36 -0.86 -0.91 -14.25
N VAL A 37 -0.57 -2.09 -13.69
CA VAL A 37 -0.81 -2.39 -12.27
C VAL A 37 0.03 -1.47 -11.38
N GLN A 38 1.31 -1.24 -11.74
CA GLN A 38 2.17 -0.32 -11.00
C GLN A 38 1.65 1.11 -11.02
N LEU A 39 1.19 1.58 -12.19
CA LEU A 39 0.62 2.91 -12.32
C LEU A 39 -0.66 3.05 -11.50
N ALA A 40 -1.54 2.04 -11.53
CA ALA A 40 -2.76 2.04 -10.73
C ALA A 40 -2.47 2.07 -9.22
N ILE A 41 -1.55 1.24 -8.74
CA ILE A 41 -1.14 1.22 -7.31
C ILE A 41 -0.47 2.54 -6.92
N GLY A 42 0.42 3.06 -7.77
CA GLY A 42 1.09 4.34 -7.54
C GLY A 42 0.11 5.51 -7.45
N ALA A 43 -0.86 5.56 -8.37
CA ALA A 43 -1.93 6.56 -8.34
C ALA A 43 -2.80 6.43 -7.08
N ALA A 44 -3.17 5.21 -6.69
CA ALA A 44 -3.94 4.97 -5.48
C ALA A 44 -3.18 5.40 -4.20
N LEU A 45 -1.89 5.10 -4.11
CA LEU A 45 -1.04 5.52 -3.00
C LEU A 45 -0.87 7.03 -2.96
N GLY A 46 -0.69 7.68 -4.12
CA GLY A 46 -0.63 9.13 -4.24
C GLY A 46 -1.93 9.79 -3.77
N ALA A 47 -3.07 9.30 -4.26
CA ALA A 47 -4.38 9.78 -3.84
C ALA A 47 -4.65 9.55 -2.34
N ALA A 48 -4.18 8.43 -1.78
CA ALA A 48 -4.29 8.16 -0.34
C ALA A 48 -3.43 9.15 0.48
N ALA A 49 -2.22 9.46 0.03
CA ALA A 49 -1.34 10.42 0.68
C ALA A 49 -1.93 11.84 0.62
N GLU A 50 -2.41 12.26 -0.55
CA GLU A 50 -3.06 13.57 -0.72
C GLU A 50 -4.36 13.66 0.06
N GLY A 51 -5.19 12.60 0.06
CA GLY A 51 -6.41 12.52 0.84
C GLY A 51 -6.13 12.60 2.34
N TRP A 52 -5.07 11.94 2.81
CA TRP A 52 -4.63 12.04 4.20
C TRP A 52 -4.19 13.46 4.54
N TYR A 53 -3.44 14.12 3.65
CA TYR A 53 -3.04 15.51 3.83
C TYR A 53 -4.25 16.47 3.84
N PHE A 54 -5.23 16.25 2.96
CA PHE A 54 -6.48 17.03 2.92
C PHE A 54 -7.26 16.91 4.22
N ILE A 55 -7.38 15.68 4.76
CA ILE A 55 -8.01 15.44 6.07
C ILE A 55 -7.21 16.11 7.19
N ALA A 56 -5.88 15.99 7.18
CA ALA A 56 -5.03 16.64 8.17
C ALA A 56 -5.17 18.16 8.14
N ARG A 57 -5.29 18.77 6.96
CA ARG A 57 -5.53 20.21 6.77
C ARG A 57 -6.90 20.62 7.30
N LYS A 58 -7.94 19.81 7.06
CA LYS A 58 -9.30 20.03 7.58
C LYS A 58 -9.38 19.91 9.10
N LEU A 59 -8.58 19.03 9.71
CA LEU A 59 -8.49 18.84 11.17
C LEU A 59 -7.53 19.83 11.85
N GLY A 60 -6.90 20.73 11.09
CA GLY A 60 -5.94 21.71 11.61
C GLY A 60 -4.59 21.12 12.04
N TRP A 61 -4.31 19.87 11.67
CA TRP A 61 -3.05 19.17 11.97
C TRP A 61 -1.93 19.53 11.00
N ALA A 62 -2.27 20.10 9.83
CA ALA A 62 -1.34 20.58 8.83
C ALA A 62 -1.71 22.00 8.38
N LYS A 63 -0.72 22.91 8.32
CA LYS A 63 -0.86 24.28 7.79
C LYS A 63 -0.94 24.30 6.26
#